data_AF-A0A359CXY7-F1
#
_entry.id   AF-A0A359CXY7-F1
#
_cell.length_a   1.000
_cell.length_b   1.000
_cell.length_c   1.000
_cell.angle_alpha   90.00
_cell.angle_beta   90.00
_cell.angle_gamma   90.00
#
_symmetry.space_group_name_H-M   'P 1'
#
loop_
_entity.id
_entity.type
_entity.pdbx_description
1 polymer ?
#
loop_
_entity_poly.entity_id
_entity_poly.type
_entity_poly.pdbx_seq_one_letter_code
_entity_poly.pdbx_strand_id
1 'polypeptide(L)' 'MGQQINSTKDAFDILKAYQKSGTEKANCISYNLRLFAAEDDFKIKQIIIPDGCEKFGFIEGKYNLSVFLQFVADMLEE' A
#
# COMPACT_ATOMS: atom_id res chain seq x y z
N MET A 1 -21.26 -3.54 -13.65
CA MET A 1 -21.78 -2.47 -12.79
C MET A 1 -20.78 -2.28 -11.66
N GLY A 2 -19.86 -1.32 -11.80
CA GLY A 2 -18.81 -1.07 -10.81
C GLY A 2 -19.38 -0.33 -9.61
N GLN A 3 -19.14 -0.83 -8.40
CA GLN A 3 -19.49 -0.10 -7.19
C GLN A 3 -18.50 1.04 -6.99
N GLN A 4 -19.00 2.27 -7.03
CA GLN A 4 -18.28 3.47 -6.62
C GLN A 4 -18.16 3.46 -5.09
N ILE A 5 -16.93 3.43 -4.59
CA ILE A 5 -16.62 3.46 -3.15
C ILE A 5 -16.59 4.94 -2.73
N ASN A 6 -17.61 5.39 -2.02
CA ASN A 6 -17.82 6.82 -1.72
C ASN A 6 -17.66 7.16 -0.23
N SER A 7 -17.09 6.29 0.60
CA SER A 7 -16.81 6.60 2.00
C SER A 7 -15.63 5.81 2.57
N THR A 8 -14.79 6.46 3.37
CA THR A 8 -13.74 5.83 4.19
C THR A 8 -14.30 4.69 5.06
N LYS A 9 -15.58 4.77 5.41
CA LYS A 9 -16.32 3.73 6.12
C LYS A 9 -16.43 2.42 5.32
N ASP A 10 -16.68 2.53 4.02
CA ASP A 10 -16.82 1.37 3.14
C ASP A 10 -15.47 0.66 2.96
N ALA A 11 -14.39 1.44 2.89
CA ALA A 11 -13.04 0.89 2.95
C ALA A 11 -12.81 0.13 4.26
N PHE A 12 -13.13 0.71 5.42
CA PHE A 12 -12.97 0.02 6.71
C PHE A 12 -13.84 -1.24 6.87
N ASP A 13 -15.04 -1.26 6.31
CA ASP A 13 -15.93 -2.43 6.36
C ASP A 13 -15.42 -3.55 5.44
N ILE A 14 -14.86 -3.21 4.28
CA ILE A 14 -14.12 -4.16 3.42
C ILE A 14 -12.92 -4.72 4.19
N LEU A 15 -12.12 -3.87 4.85
CA LEU A 15 -10.94 -4.30 5.61
C LEU A 15 -11.26 -5.26 6.75
N LYS A 16 -12.39 -5.06 7.44
CA LYS A 16 -12.86 -6.00 8.47
C LYS A 16 -13.29 -7.35 7.90
N ALA A 17 -13.83 -7.38 6.68
CA ALA A 17 -14.24 -8.61 6.03
C ALA A 17 -13.04 -9.50 5.62
N TYR A 18 -11.92 -8.88 5.21
CA TYR A 18 -10.67 -9.57 4.81
C TYR A 18 -9.77 -10.01 5.99
N GLN A 19 -10.09 -9.67 7.24
CA GLN A 19 -9.22 -9.99 8.38
C GLN A 19 -9.37 -11.45 8.88
N LYS A 20 -10.21 -12.28 8.24
CA LYS A 20 -10.66 -13.57 8.79
C LYS A 20 -9.85 -14.80 8.39
N SER A 21 -9.02 -14.78 7.35
CA SER A 21 -8.14 -15.92 7.01
C SER A 21 -6.66 -15.54 6.89
N GLY A 22 -5.77 -16.47 7.26
CA GLY A 22 -4.32 -16.21 7.37
C GLY A 22 -3.64 -15.81 6.05
N THR A 23 -4.18 -16.27 4.92
CA THR A 23 -3.78 -15.92 3.54
C THR A 23 -4.40 -14.60 3.07
N GLU A 24 -5.48 -14.12 3.69
CA GLU A 24 -6.10 -12.83 3.35
C GLU A 24 -5.33 -11.63 3.90
N LYS A 25 -4.45 -11.81 4.89
CA LYS A 25 -3.74 -10.69 5.53
C LYS A 25 -2.76 -10.00 4.58
N ALA A 26 -2.00 -10.76 3.79
CA ALA A 26 -1.08 -10.19 2.79
C ALA A 26 -1.86 -9.43 1.72
N ASN A 27 -2.94 -10.03 1.20
CA ASN A 27 -3.84 -9.40 0.23
C ASN A 27 -4.55 -8.15 0.77
N CYS A 28 -4.90 -8.16 2.06
CA CYS A 28 -5.47 -7.00 2.73
C CYS A 28 -4.43 -5.87 2.82
N ILE A 29 -3.20 -6.19 3.19
CA ILE A 29 -2.12 -5.20 3.27
C ILE A 29 -1.78 -4.65 1.87
N SER A 30 -1.63 -5.51 0.85
CA SER A 30 -1.36 -5.07 -0.52
C SER A 30 -2.47 -4.17 -1.06
N TYR A 31 -3.74 -4.52 -0.84
CA TYR A 31 -4.89 -3.68 -1.21
C TYR A 31 -4.86 -2.31 -0.52
N ASN A 32 -4.55 -2.24 0.77
CA ASN A 32 -4.43 -0.97 1.49
C ASN A 32 -3.30 -0.10 0.93
N LEU A 33 -2.14 -0.70 0.65
CA LEU A 33 -1.01 0.02 0.09
C LEU A 33 -1.36 0.63 -1.28
N ARG A 34 -2.09 -0.10 -2.13
CA ARG A 34 -2.61 0.41 -3.40
C ARG A 34 -3.64 1.53 -3.21
N LEU A 35 -4.51 1.42 -2.20
CA LEU A 35 -5.48 2.47 -1.86
C LEU A 35 -4.77 3.76 -1.46
N PHE A 36 -3.80 3.68 -0.54
CA PHE A 36 -3.02 4.85 -0.13
C PHE A 36 -2.16 5.42 -1.26
N ALA A 37 -1.64 4.58 -2.14
CA ALA A 37 -0.92 5.05 -3.32
C ALA A 37 -1.81 5.85 -4.29
N ALA A 38 -3.12 5.58 -4.33
CA ALA A 38 -4.06 6.28 -5.20
C ALA A 38 -4.47 7.67 -4.68
N GLU A 39 -4.29 7.93 -3.38
CA GLU A 39 -4.58 9.22 -2.73
C GLU A 39 -3.69 10.34 -3.28
N ASP A 40 -4.30 11.47 -3.64
CA ASP A 40 -3.58 12.59 -4.27
C ASP A 40 -2.49 13.17 -3.36
N ASP A 41 -2.73 13.17 -2.05
CA ASP A 41 -1.76 13.58 -1.03
C ASP A 41 -0.47 12.75 -1.08
N PHE A 42 -0.53 11.49 -1.50
CA PHE A 42 0.61 10.59 -1.54
C PHE A 42 1.38 10.67 -2.86
N LYS A 43 0.72 11.12 -3.94
CA LYS A 43 1.35 11.33 -5.26
C LYS A 43 2.39 12.44 -5.25
N ILE A 44 2.23 13.44 -4.37
CA ILE A 44 3.18 14.57 -4.25
C ILE A 44 4.23 14.38 -3.14
N LYS A 45 4.08 13.36 -2.30
CA LYS A 45 4.99 13.10 -1.18
C LYS A 45 6.18 12.25 -1.64
N GLN A 46 7.29 12.42 -0.93
CA GLN A 46 8.50 11.64 -1.12
C GLN A 46 8.86 10.90 0.16
N ILE A 47 9.40 9.71 0.02
CA ILE A 47 10.06 8.96 1.09
C ILE A 47 11.57 9.03 0.88
N ILE A 48 12.31 9.16 1.98
CA ILE A 48 13.76 9.14 1.98
C ILE A 48 14.19 7.81 2.58
N ILE A 49 14.88 7.01 1.78
CA ILE A 49 15.55 5.80 2.25
C ILE A 49 16.98 6.20 2.59
N PRO A 50 17.38 6.13 3.87
CA PRO A 50 18.74 6.45 4.28
C PRO A 50 19.74 5.36 3.84
N ASP A 51 21.02 5.70 3.87
CA ASP A 51 22.13 4.77 3.69
C ASP A 51 22.06 3.60 4.71
N GLY A 52 22.51 2.42 4.31
CA GLY A 52 22.55 1.21 5.14
C GLY A 52 21.23 0.41 5.18
N CYS A 53 20.29 0.70 4.29
CA CYS A 53 19.02 -0.01 4.16
C CYS A 53 19.06 -1.20 3.17
N GLU A 54 20.19 -1.49 2.54
CA GLU A 54 20.36 -2.55 1.53
C GLU A 54 20.09 -3.94 2.12
N LYS A 55 20.42 -4.13 3.40
CA LYS A 55 20.12 -5.36 4.14
C LYS A 55 18.62 -5.68 4.26
N PHE A 56 17.77 -4.67 4.04
CA PHE A 56 16.31 -4.81 4.00
C PHE A 56 15.78 -4.85 2.56
N GLY A 57 16.65 -4.88 1.55
CA GLY A 57 16.28 -4.88 0.14
C GLY A 57 16.01 -3.51 -0.46
N PHE A 58 16.37 -2.41 0.24
CA PHE A 58 16.13 -1.05 -0.24
C PHE A 58 17.44 -0.32 -0.57
N ILE A 59 17.41 0.43 -1.67
CA ILE A 59 18.55 1.26 -2.11
C ILE A 59 18.37 2.67 -1.55
N GLU A 60 19.44 3.30 -1.06
CA GLU A 60 19.44 4.70 -0.62
C GLU A 60 18.86 5.62 -1.71
N GLY A 61 18.03 6.58 -1.30
CA GLY A 61 17.55 7.61 -2.22
C GLY A 61 16.25 8.27 -1.82
N LYS A 62 15.74 9.10 -2.73
CA LYS A 62 14.43 9.74 -2.61
C LYS A 62 13.48 9.13 -3.62
N TYR A 63 12.38 8.61 -3.14
CA TYR A 63 11.38 7.94 -3.97
C TYR A 63 10.03 8.63 -3.84
N ASN A 64 9.26 8.62 -4.92
CA ASN A 64 7.87 9.03 -4.86
C ASN A 64 7.10 8.04 -3.96
N LEU A 65 6.37 8.55 -2.97
CA LEU A 65 5.72 7.72 -1.96
C LEU A 65 4.61 6.84 -2.58
N SER A 66 3.82 7.38 -3.51
CA SER A 66 2.78 6.61 -4.22
C SER A 66 3.36 5.45 -5.02
N VAL A 67 4.44 5.70 -5.78
CA VAL A 67 5.14 4.64 -6.54
C VAL A 67 5.74 3.60 -5.61
N PHE A 68 6.35 4.03 -4.50
CA PHE A 68 6.93 3.12 -3.51
C PHE A 68 5.88 2.20 -2.87
N LEU A 69 4.70 2.74 -2.52
CA LEU A 69 3.61 1.96 -1.95
C LEU A 69 3.03 0.94 -2.94
N GLN A 70 2.93 1.27 -4.24
CA GLN A 70 2.56 0.30 -5.28
C GLN A 70 3.57 -0.83 -5.35
N PHE A 71 4.86 -0.51 -5.38
CA PHE A 71 5.93 -1.50 -5.42
C PHE A 71 5.89 -2.46 -4.22
N VAL A 72 5.72 -1.94 -2.99
CA VAL A 72 5.60 -2.79 -1.80
C VAL A 72 4.34 -3.65 -1.85
N ALA A 73 3.24 -3.15 -2.41
CA ALA A 73 2.03 -3.95 -2.60
C ALA A 73 2.28 -5.13 -3.55
N ASP A 74 2.96 -4.90 -4.67
CA ASP A 74 3.31 -5.94 -5.64
C ASP A 74 4.22 -7.03 -5.01
N MET A 75 5.17 -6.64 -4.16
CA MET A 75 6.06 -7.59 -3.47
C MET A 75 5.35 -8.49 -2.44
N LEU A 76 4.19 -8.08 -1.92
CA LEU A 76 3.46 -8.84 -0.90
C LEU A 76 2.50 -9.88 -1.48
N GLU A 77 2.25 -9.84 -2.79
CA GLU A 77 1.33 -10.73 -3.50
C GLU A 77 2.03 -11.98 -4.07
N GLU A 78 3.28 -12.25 -3.67
CA GLU A 78 4.09 -13.44 -4.05
C GLU A 78 3.70 -14.74 -3.32
#